data_AF-A0A822HEP1-F1
#
_entry.id   AF-A0A822HEP1-F1
#
_cell.length_a   1.000
_cell.length_b   1.000
_cell.length_c   1.000
_cell.angle_alpha   90.00
_cell.angle_beta   90.00
_cell.angle_gamma   90.00
#
_symmetry.space_group_name_H-M   'P 1'
#
loop_
_entity.id
_entity.type
_entity.pdbx_description
1 polymer ?
#
loop_
_entity_poly.entity_id
_entity_poly.type
_entity_poly.pdbx_seq_one_letter_code
_entity_poly.pdbx_strand_id
1 'polypeptide(L)'
;MYDSGRRDVYEIFTMAMEVWQLVFFQPLQSQVTLECLQLINDERQNEMINTRLIHKVVQSYVELGFWENSSVPNNSHQITSQTLVIYKDYFEVQFLQSTEEFYRQEAAD
;
A
#
# COMPACT_ATOMS: atom_id res chain seq x y z
N MET A 1 -10.01 16.73 35.19
CA MET A 1 -10.99 16.80 34.09
C MET A 1 -10.29 17.40 32.90
N TYR A 2 -10.10 16.61 31.83
CA TYR A 2 -9.73 16.95 30.43
C TYR A 2 -8.90 15.78 29.88
N ASP A 3 -9.59 14.74 29.42
CA ASP A 3 -9.01 13.69 28.57
C ASP A 3 -10.04 13.00 27.64
N SER A 4 -11.33 13.34 27.74
CA SER A 4 -12.36 12.77 26.86
C SER A 4 -12.14 13.13 25.38
N GLY A 5 -11.71 14.36 25.08
CA GLY A 5 -11.52 14.80 23.69
C GLY A 5 -10.35 14.16 22.94
N ARG A 6 -9.35 13.57 23.62
CA ARG A 6 -8.29 12.81 22.95
C ARG A 6 -8.76 11.39 22.64
N ARG A 7 -9.45 10.74 23.58
CA ARG A 7 -9.99 9.39 23.38
C ARG A 7 -11.00 9.32 22.24
N ASP A 8 -11.91 10.29 22.14
CA ASP A 8 -12.90 10.32 21.06
C ASP A 8 -12.23 10.48 19.67
N VAL A 9 -11.13 11.24 19.57
CA VAL A 9 -10.37 11.40 18.32
C VAL A 9 -9.63 10.12 17.93
N TYR A 10 -9.06 9.41 18.91
CA TYR A 10 -8.46 8.09 18.65
C TYR A 10 -9.51 7.07 18.21
N GLU A 11 -10.73 7.13 18.75
CA GLU A 11 -11.84 6.24 18.39
C GLU A 11 -12.33 6.50 16.95
N ILE A 12 -12.55 7.77 16.58
CA ILE A 12 -12.97 8.15 15.21
C ILE A 12 -11.90 7.78 14.18
N PHE A 13 -10.62 8.04 14.49
CA PHE A 13 -9.52 7.68 13.60
C PHE A 13 -9.41 6.16 13.42
N THR A 14 -9.57 5.40 14.50
CA THR A 14 -9.59 3.93 14.47
C THR A 14 -10.71 3.41 13.58
N MET A 15 -11.94 3.91 13.79
CA MET A 15 -13.09 3.54 12.95
C MET A 15 -12.88 3.91 11.48
N ALA A 16 -12.28 5.07 11.20
CA ALA A 16 -12.00 5.49 9.83
C ALA A 16 -11.00 4.54 9.13
N MET A 17 -9.97 4.09 9.85
CA MET A 17 -9.00 3.13 9.31
C MET A 17 -9.59 1.73 9.13
N GLU A 18 -10.45 1.26 10.04
CA GLU A 18 -11.19 0.00 9.87
C GLU A 18 -12.10 0.05 8.63
N VAL A 19 -12.84 1.15 8.45
CA VAL A 19 -13.69 1.36 7.27
C VAL A 19 -12.84 1.42 6.00
N TRP A 20 -11.69 2.10 6.02
CA TRP A 20 -10.78 2.15 4.88
C TRP A 20 -10.30 0.74 4.51
N GLN A 21 -9.89 -0.07 5.48
CA GLN A 21 -9.43 -1.43 5.21
C GLN A 21 -10.54 -2.32 4.63
N LEU A 22 -11.72 -2.30 5.24
CA LEU A 22 -12.84 -3.20 4.87
C LEU A 22 -13.55 -2.77 3.58
N VAL A 23 -13.77 -1.47 3.39
CA VAL A 23 -14.62 -0.95 2.30
C VAL A 23 -13.82 -0.51 1.10
N PHE A 24 -12.58 -0.04 1.30
CA PHE A 24 -11.75 0.43 0.20
C PHE A 24 -10.67 -0.59 -0.16
N PHE A 25 -9.81 -0.95 0.79
CA PHE A 25 -8.64 -1.75 0.50
C PHE A 25 -9.01 -3.18 0.04
N GLN A 26 -9.79 -3.93 0.83
CA GLN A 26 -10.16 -5.31 0.48
C GLN A 26 -10.76 -5.48 -0.92
N PRO A 27 -11.76 -4.69 -1.36
CA PRO A 27 -12.35 -4.86 -2.68
C PRO A 27 -11.53 -4.26 -3.82
N LEU A 28 -10.77 -3.18 -3.60
CA LEU A 28 -10.14 -2.42 -4.68
C LEU A 28 -8.64 -2.67 -4.84
N GLN A 29 -7.95 -3.25 -3.86
CA GLN A 29 -6.50 -3.40 -3.90
C GLN A 29 -6.02 -4.07 -5.20
N SER A 30 -6.69 -5.12 -5.66
CA SER A 30 -6.25 -5.85 -6.84
C SER A 30 -6.38 -5.02 -8.11
N GLN A 31 -7.46 -4.24 -8.25
CA GLN A 31 -7.66 -3.39 -9.41
C GLN A 31 -6.69 -2.21 -9.37
N VAL A 32 -6.54 -1.59 -8.21
CA VAL A 32 -5.64 -0.43 -8.04
C VAL A 32 -4.19 -0.81 -8.28
N THR A 33 -3.74 -1.97 -7.78
CA THR A 33 -2.39 -2.49 -8.09
C THR A 33 -2.22 -2.73 -9.58
N LEU A 34 -3.18 -3.40 -10.25
CA LEU A 34 -3.08 -3.67 -11.69
C LEU A 34 -2.95 -2.38 -12.51
N GLU A 35 -3.79 -1.38 -12.24
CA GLU A 35 -3.74 -0.08 -12.90
C GLU A 35 -2.40 0.64 -12.63
N CYS A 36 -1.87 0.54 -11.41
CA CYS A 36 -0.55 1.09 -11.10
C CYS A 36 0.56 0.39 -11.90
N LEU A 37 0.50 -0.94 -12.06
CA LEU A 37 1.47 -1.68 -12.85
C LEU A 37 1.38 -1.36 -14.34
N GLN A 38 0.18 -1.14 -14.87
CA GLN A 38 -0.02 -0.68 -16.25
C GLN A 38 0.62 0.69 -16.46
N LEU A 39 0.36 1.65 -15.57
CA LEU A 39 1.00 2.97 -15.64
C LEU A 39 2.54 2.87 -15.62
N ILE A 40 3.10 2.01 -14.77
CA ILE A 40 4.55 1.79 -14.73
C ILE A 40 5.07 1.20 -16.05
N ASN A 41 4.31 0.27 -16.65
CA ASN A 41 4.67 -0.31 -17.94
C ASN A 41 4.63 0.74 -19.07
N ASP A 42 3.64 1.62 -19.05
CA ASP A 42 3.52 2.74 -19.99
C ASP A 42 4.70 3.73 -19.82
N GLU A 43 5.13 4.00 -18.57
CA GLU A 43 6.34 4.79 -18.29
C GLU A 43 7.59 4.21 -18.96
N ARG A 44 7.75 2.87 -18.91
CA ARG A 44 8.88 2.18 -19.55
C ARG A 44 8.87 2.31 -21.07
N GLN A 45 7.68 2.44 -21.66
CA GLN A 45 7.50 2.66 -23.08
C GLN A 45 7.63 4.14 -23.49
N ASN A 46 8.13 4.99 -22.59
CA ASN A 46 8.29 6.45 -22.74
C ASN A 46 6.95 7.22 -22.81
N GLU A 47 5.87 6.68 -22.26
CA GLU A 47 4.64 7.45 -22.08
C GLU A 47 4.72 8.38 -20.86
N MET A 48 4.09 9.57 -20.96
CA MET A 48 4.02 10.50 -19.85
C MET A 48 2.93 10.09 -18.87
N ILE A 49 3.32 9.47 -17.77
CA ILE A 49 2.40 9.08 -16.69
C ILE A 49 2.49 9.99 -15.48
N ASN A 50 1.44 9.97 -14.66
CA ASN A 50 1.42 10.69 -13.38
C ASN A 50 1.96 9.79 -12.25
N THR A 51 3.28 9.75 -12.09
CA THR A 51 3.98 8.97 -11.04
C THR A 51 3.52 9.29 -9.62
N ARG A 52 2.95 10.48 -9.40
CA ARG A 52 2.39 10.89 -8.11
C ARG A 52 1.18 10.03 -7.71
N LEU A 53 0.43 9.48 -8.66
CA LEU A 53 -0.70 8.59 -8.38
C LEU A 53 -0.19 7.27 -7.78
N ILE A 54 0.79 6.66 -8.44
CA ILE A 54 1.43 5.41 -7.97
C ILE A 54 2.04 5.63 -6.58
N HIS A 55 2.76 6.73 -6.39
CA HIS A 55 3.37 7.07 -5.09
C HIS A 55 2.33 7.14 -3.97
N LYS A 56 1.18 7.78 -4.19
CA LYS A 56 0.11 7.87 -3.20
C LYS A 56 -0.52 6.52 -2.86
N VAL A 57 -0.70 5.65 -3.86
CA VAL A 57 -1.22 4.29 -3.65
C VAL A 57 -0.25 3.49 -2.79
N VAL A 58 1.03 3.49 -3.16
CA VAL A 58 2.08 2.78 -2.41
C VAL A 58 2.18 3.30 -0.98
N GLN A 59 2.15 4.63 -0.79
CA GLN A 59 2.15 5.23 0.54
C GLN A 59 0.94 4.76 1.37
N SER A 60 -0.26 4.70 0.78
CA SER A 60 -1.47 4.21 1.45
C SER A 60 -1.33 2.77 1.92
N TYR A 61 -0.65 1.90 1.17
CA TYR A 61 -0.46 0.49 1.54
C TYR A 61 0.49 0.34 2.73
N VAL A 62 1.52 1.19 2.81
CA VAL A 62 2.44 1.24 3.96
C VAL A 62 1.74 1.80 5.21
N GLU A 63 0.94 2.86 5.06
CA GLU A 63 0.17 3.44 6.17
C GLU A 63 -0.85 2.45 6.75
N LEU A 64 -1.51 1.66 5.89
CA LEU A 64 -2.40 0.59 6.33
C LEU A 64 -1.66 -0.51 7.10
N GLY A 65 -0.49 -0.95 6.61
CA GLY A 65 0.30 -1.97 7.28
C GLY A 65 0.84 -1.50 8.64
N PHE A 66 1.13 -0.21 8.77
CA PHE A 66 1.50 0.40 10.05
C PHE A 66 0.34 0.37 11.05
N TRP A 67 -0.88 0.65 10.57
CA TRP A 67 -2.08 0.65 11.40
C TRP A 67 -2.42 -0.75 11.92
N GLU A 68 -2.43 -1.76 11.05
CA GLU A 68 -2.68 -3.16 11.43
C GLU A 68 -1.68 -3.65 12.50
N ASN A 69 -0.44 -3.16 12.46
CA ASN A 69 0.58 -3.50 13.44
C ASN A 69 0.42 -2.74 14.77
N SER A 70 0.02 -1.47 14.72
CA SER A 70 -0.11 -0.61 15.90
C SER A 70 -1.24 -1.05 16.85
N SER A 71 -2.21 -1.79 16.35
CA SER A 71 -3.27 -2.44 17.15
C SER A 71 -2.76 -3.66 17.94
N VAL A 72 -1.54 -4.14 17.66
CA VAL A 72 -0.93 -5.30 18.33
C VAL A 72 0.16 -4.82 19.31
N PRO A 73 0.07 -5.11 20.61
CA PRO A 73 1.00 -4.55 21.59
C PRO A 73 2.31 -5.35 21.58
N ASN A 74 3.31 -5.03 20.74
CA ASN A 74 4.59 -5.76 20.75
C ASN A 74 5.85 -4.96 20.37
N ASN A 75 6.99 -5.49 20.83
CA ASN A 75 8.30 -4.88 21.04
C ASN A 75 8.95 -4.17 19.83
N SER A 76 9.58 -3.03 20.11
CA SER A 76 9.99 -1.94 19.19
C SER A 76 11.02 -2.25 18.10
N HIS A 77 11.52 -3.48 17.97
CA HIS A 77 12.49 -3.85 16.92
C HIS A 77 11.89 -4.66 15.76
N GLN A 78 10.62 -5.10 15.84
CA GLN A 78 9.96 -5.90 14.78
C GLN A 78 8.97 -5.08 13.92
N ILE A 79 8.68 -3.84 14.33
CA ILE A 79 7.62 -2.98 13.77
C ILE A 79 7.84 -2.66 12.29
N THR A 80 9.07 -2.40 11.84
CA THR A 80 9.35 -1.99 10.45
C THR A 80 9.14 -3.11 9.44
N SER A 81 9.51 -4.35 9.78
CA SER A 81 9.33 -5.52 8.91
C SER A 81 7.87 -5.91 8.75
N GLN A 82 7.08 -5.62 9.78
CA GLN A 82 5.72 -6.07 9.96
C GLN A 82 4.72 -5.00 9.46
N THR A 83 5.15 -3.72 9.41
CA THR A 83 4.48 -2.58 8.74
C THR A 83 4.43 -2.73 7.21
N LEU A 84 5.39 -3.46 6.61
CA LEU A 84 5.50 -3.56 5.15
C LEU A 84 4.77 -4.78 4.55
N VAL A 85 4.06 -5.56 5.36
CA VAL A 85 3.40 -6.80 4.90
C VAL A 85 2.38 -6.52 3.80
N ILE A 86 1.52 -5.51 3.99
CA ILE A 86 0.52 -5.12 3.00
C ILE A 86 1.17 -4.65 1.70
N TYR A 87 2.21 -3.82 1.79
CA TYR A 87 2.97 -3.39 0.62
C TYR A 87 3.59 -4.59 -0.13
N LYS A 88 4.19 -5.53 0.60
CA LYS A 88 4.83 -6.73 0.04
C LYS A 88 3.84 -7.60 -0.71
N ASP A 89 2.76 -7.97 -0.04
CA ASP A 89 1.81 -8.97 -0.52
C ASP A 89 0.97 -8.45 -1.69
N TYR A 90 0.62 -7.16 -1.67
CA TYR A 90 -0.33 -6.58 -2.63
C TYR A 90 0.29 -5.68 -3.69
N PHE A 91 1.58 -5.32 -3.58
CA PHE A 91 2.26 -4.49 -4.58
C PHE A 91 3.63 -5.02 -4.98
N GLU A 92 4.56 -5.23 -4.03
CA GLU A 92 5.96 -5.55 -4.33
C GLU A 92 6.10 -6.84 -5.16
N VAL A 93 5.39 -7.91 -4.78
CA VAL A 93 5.47 -9.20 -5.49
C VAL A 93 5.03 -9.06 -6.94
N GLN A 94 3.89 -8.43 -7.20
CA GLN A 94 3.37 -8.26 -8.56
C GLN A 94 4.24 -7.30 -9.38
N PHE A 95 4.74 -6.24 -8.75
CA PHE A 95 5.67 -5.31 -9.40
C PHE A 95 6.95 -6.01 -9.84
N LEU A 96 7.58 -6.79 -8.96
CA LEU A 96 8.82 -7.52 -9.30
C LEU A 96 8.58 -8.54 -10.41
N GLN A 97 7.47 -9.29 -10.34
CA GLN A 97 7.09 -10.26 -11.38
C GLN A 97 6.90 -9.57 -12.75
N SER A 98 6.09 -8.52 -12.81
CA SER A 98 5.86 -7.76 -14.04
C SER A 98 7.14 -7.14 -14.59
N THR A 99 8.03 -6.67 -13.72
CA THR A 99 9.33 -6.10 -14.10
C THR A 99 10.27 -7.16 -14.66
N GLU A 100 10.33 -8.33 -14.03
CA GLU A 100 11.13 -9.45 -14.50
C GLU A 100 10.65 -9.93 -15.88
N GLU A 101 9.33 -10.07 -16.06
CA GLU A 101 8.73 -10.49 -17.33
C GLU A 101 9.01 -9.49 -18.45
N PHE A 102 8.86 -8.19 -18.17
CA PHE A 102 9.15 -7.13 -19.14
C PHE A 102 10.60 -7.20 -19.63
N TYR A 103 11.58 -7.22 -18.71
CA TYR A 103 13.00 -7.25 -19.11
C TYR A 103 13.41 -8.59 -19.71
N ARG A 104 12.76 -9.70 -19.35
CA ARG A 104 13.01 -11.00 -19.99
C ARG A 104 12.55 -10.99 -21.45
N GLN A 105 11.41 -10.36 -21.75
CA GLN A 105 10.92 -10.21 -23.12
C GLN A 105 11.80 -9.24 -23.92
N GLU A 106 12.11 -8.08 -23.35
CA GLU A 106 12.98 -7.09 -23.99
C GLU A 106 14.39 -7.63 -24.28
N ALA A 107 14.92 -8.53 -23.45
CA ALA A 107 16.22 -9.17 -23.69
C ALA A 107 16.17 -10.35 -24.68
N ALA A 108 14.98 -10.86 -24.98
CA ALA A 108 14.77 -11.94 -25.96
C ALA A 108 14.51 -11.41 -27.38
N ASP A 109 14.04 -10.17 -27.49
CA ASP A 109 13.91 -9.39 -28.74
C ASP A 109 15.26 -8.83 -29.21
#